data_AF-A0A2V5MZ22-F1
#
_entry.id   AF-A0A2V5MZ22-F1
#
_cell.length_a   1.000
_cell.length_b   1.000
_cell.length_c   1.000
_cell.angle_alpha   90.00
_cell.angle_beta   90.00
_cell.angle_gamma   90.00
#
_symmetry.space_group_name_H-M   'P 1'
#
loop_
_entity.id
_entity.type
_entity.pdbx_description
1 polymer ?
#
loop_
_entity_poly.entity_id
_entity_poly.type
_entity_poly.pdbx_seq_one_letter_code
_entity_poly.pdbx_strand_id
1 'polypeptide(L)'
;MQQVDIPPSFTFGLTNDISVGILDSNLPPSVGYLPIVPTNLSNYLPTNSWSVVQGIGMNQDMKVFSQPMTFISSLEVNWNSSTAIPFGLGTNWSVALRGGDSSAPERLLVGTQLVLLTHNFVSGSGWNYASVVDVINQKMHYLSTNNLAGTNDYQLTPFSLTNWPTIH
;
A
#
# COMPACT_ATOMS: atom_id res chain seq x y z
N MET A 1 28.02 11.52 -20.89
CA MET A 1 26.79 11.08 -20.21
C MET A 1 27.20 10.56 -18.85
N GLN A 2 26.72 11.19 -17.78
CA GLN A 2 27.03 10.75 -16.42
C GLN A 2 26.18 9.50 -16.15
N GLN A 3 26.83 8.36 -15.92
CA GLN A 3 26.17 7.14 -15.49
C GLN A 3 25.55 7.42 -14.12
N VAL A 4 24.22 7.47 -14.06
CA VAL A 4 23.50 7.54 -12.79
C VAL A 4 23.49 6.11 -12.25
N ASP A 5 24.27 5.86 -11.21
CA ASP A 5 24.25 4.56 -10.54
C ASP A 5 22.85 4.34 -9.96
N ILE A 6 22.16 3.32 -10.46
CA ILE A 6 20.86 2.92 -9.93
C ILE A 6 21.12 2.28 -8.57
N PRO A 7 20.49 2.77 -7.48
CA PRO A 7 20.66 2.16 -6.17
C PRO A 7 20.29 0.66 -6.19
N PRO A 8 20.97 -0.16 -5.37
CA PRO A 8 20.63 -1.57 -5.22
C PRO A 8 19.14 -1.75 -4.90
N SER A 9 18.46 -2.60 -5.66
CA SER A 9 17.02 -2.84 -5.53
C SER A 9 16.64 -4.27 -5.88
N PHE A 10 15.50 -4.72 -5.35
CA PHE A 10 14.83 -5.95 -5.74
C PHE A 10 13.44 -5.62 -6.26
N THR A 11 13.06 -6.26 -7.35
CA THR A 11 11.69 -6.24 -7.86
C THR A 11 11.11 -7.65 -7.82
N PHE A 12 9.89 -7.76 -7.30
CA PHE A 12 9.15 -9.02 -7.17
C PHE A 12 7.63 -8.77 -7.16
N GLY A 13 6.82 -9.82 -7.02
CA GLY A 13 5.36 -9.78 -7.15
C GLY A 13 4.87 -10.54 -8.38
N LEU A 14 3.55 -10.70 -8.54
CA LEU A 14 2.94 -11.46 -9.67
C LEU A 14 3.41 -10.95 -11.03
N THR A 15 3.68 -9.64 -11.12
CA THR A 15 4.06 -8.96 -12.34
C THR A 15 5.34 -8.15 -12.19
N ASN A 16 6.17 -8.47 -11.18
CA ASN A 16 7.34 -7.67 -10.81
C ASN A 16 6.96 -6.20 -10.54
N ASP A 17 5.93 -6.01 -9.73
CA ASP A 17 5.25 -4.76 -9.47
C ASP A 17 5.57 -4.16 -8.08
N ILE A 18 6.31 -4.88 -7.24
CA ILE A 18 6.80 -4.41 -5.95
C ILE A 18 8.32 -4.27 -6.05
N SER A 19 8.80 -3.04 -5.87
CA SER A 19 10.23 -2.74 -5.79
C SER A 19 10.60 -2.25 -4.40
N VAL A 20 11.70 -2.79 -3.87
CA VAL A 20 12.33 -2.35 -2.63
C VAL A 20 13.74 -1.91 -2.96
N GLY A 21 14.16 -0.75 -2.48
CA GLY A 21 15.48 -0.19 -2.75
C GLY A 21 16.02 0.62 -1.58
N ILE A 22 17.31 0.93 -1.65
CA ILE A 22 17.99 1.81 -0.70
C ILE A 22 17.92 3.24 -1.21
N LEU A 23 17.60 4.17 -0.30
CA LEU A 23 17.72 5.60 -0.57
C LEU A 23 19.20 6.01 -0.56
N ASP A 24 19.57 6.93 -1.44
CA ASP A 24 20.92 7.49 -1.51
C ASP A 24 21.31 8.32 -0.27
N SER A 25 20.33 8.64 0.57
CA SER A 25 20.46 9.52 1.73
C SER A 25 19.36 9.24 2.76
N ASN A 26 19.61 9.62 4.01
CA ASN A 26 18.60 9.55 5.06
C ASN A 26 17.46 10.53 4.79
N LEU A 27 16.22 10.09 5.04
CA LEU A 27 15.07 10.99 5.02
C LEU A 27 15.15 12.02 6.17
N PRO A 28 14.63 13.24 5.98
CA PRO A 28 14.50 14.20 7.07
C PRO A 28 13.68 13.62 8.24
N PRO A 29 13.95 14.00 9.50
CA PRO A 29 13.18 13.51 10.66
C PRO A 29 11.68 13.82 10.60
N SER A 30 11.26 14.78 9.76
CA SER A 30 9.86 15.12 9.52
C SER A 30 9.12 14.11 8.64
N VAL A 31 9.83 13.20 7.98
CA VAL A 31 9.24 12.16 7.13
C VAL A 31 9.03 10.91 7.97
N GLY A 32 7.76 10.63 8.28
CA GLY A 32 7.35 9.40 8.95
C GLY A 32 7.06 8.29 7.95
N TYR A 33 7.15 7.06 8.42
CA TYR A 33 6.76 5.87 7.66
C TYR A 33 5.30 5.53 7.94
N LEU A 34 4.63 4.93 6.95
CA LEU A 34 3.27 4.41 7.14
C LEU A 34 3.32 2.98 7.65
N PRO A 35 2.54 2.62 8.68
CA PRO A 35 2.37 1.24 9.07
C PRO A 35 1.56 0.51 7.99
N ILE A 36 1.70 -0.81 7.94
CA ILE A 36 0.98 -1.69 6.99
C ILE A 36 -0.28 -2.27 7.64
N VAL A 37 -1.28 -2.61 6.84
CA VAL A 37 -2.45 -3.34 7.35
C VAL A 37 -2.02 -4.65 8.00
N PRO A 38 -2.66 -5.10 9.09
CA PRO A 38 -2.27 -6.36 9.71
C PRO A 38 -2.81 -7.56 8.94
N THR A 39 -2.14 -8.70 9.06
CA THR A 39 -2.53 -9.97 8.40
C THR A 39 -3.89 -10.50 8.85
N ASN A 40 -4.33 -10.12 10.05
CA ASN A 40 -5.63 -10.49 10.62
C ASN A 40 -6.75 -9.46 10.35
N LEU A 41 -6.58 -8.56 9.38
CA LEU A 41 -7.58 -7.54 9.02
C LEU A 41 -8.98 -8.14 8.74
N SER A 42 -9.04 -9.38 8.24
CA SER A 42 -10.28 -10.13 8.01
C SER A 42 -11.13 -10.38 9.25
N ASN A 43 -10.56 -10.23 10.44
CA ASN A 43 -11.31 -10.33 11.70
C ASN A 43 -12.07 -9.03 12.04
N TYR A 44 -11.78 -7.94 11.32
CA TYR A 44 -12.28 -6.59 11.61
C TYR A 44 -13.03 -5.97 10.44
N LEU A 45 -12.68 -6.35 9.21
CA LEU A 45 -13.36 -5.92 7.99
C LEU A 45 -13.89 -7.15 7.24
N PRO A 46 -15.06 -7.05 6.59
CA PRO A 46 -15.54 -8.14 5.77
C PRO A 46 -14.62 -8.30 4.56
N THR A 47 -13.86 -9.39 4.50
CA THR A 47 -12.98 -9.72 3.38
C THR A 47 -13.70 -10.61 2.37
N ASN A 48 -14.70 -10.05 1.71
CA ASN A 48 -15.47 -10.72 0.67
C ASN A 48 -15.62 -9.79 -0.55
N SER A 49 -16.04 -10.37 -1.69
CA SER A 49 -16.17 -9.64 -2.95
C SER A 49 -17.37 -8.68 -3.03
N TRP A 50 -18.20 -8.59 -1.97
CA TRP A 50 -19.43 -7.79 -1.93
C TRP A 50 -19.31 -6.57 -1.03
N SER A 51 -18.54 -6.68 0.06
CA SER A 51 -18.34 -5.61 1.03
C SER A 51 -17.28 -4.64 0.52
N VAL A 52 -17.66 -3.37 0.47
CA VAL A 52 -16.84 -2.29 -0.08
C VAL A 52 -16.24 -1.48 1.06
N VAL A 53 -14.94 -1.23 0.95
CA VAL A 53 -14.20 -0.26 1.76
C VAL A 53 -13.70 0.88 0.88
N GLN A 54 -13.44 2.02 1.49
CA GLN A 54 -12.87 3.18 0.81
C GLN A 54 -11.34 3.06 0.79
N GLY A 55 -10.75 2.86 -0.39
CA GLY A 55 -9.31 3.04 -0.62
C GLY A 55 -8.97 4.50 -0.90
N ILE A 56 -7.79 4.95 -0.45
CA ILE A 56 -7.25 6.30 -0.68
C ILE A 56 -5.90 6.17 -1.38
N GLY A 57 -5.80 6.74 -2.58
CA GLY A 57 -4.61 6.70 -3.42
C GLY A 57 -4.16 8.10 -3.85
N MET A 58 -3.08 8.14 -4.64
CA MET A 58 -2.58 9.36 -5.29
C MET A 58 -2.21 9.03 -6.73
N ASN A 59 -2.80 9.73 -7.69
CA ASN A 59 -2.55 9.47 -9.11
C ASN A 59 -1.23 10.13 -9.58
N GLN A 60 -0.88 9.91 -10.85
CA GLN A 60 0.31 10.49 -11.50
C GLN A 60 0.36 12.03 -11.48
N ASP A 61 -0.78 12.70 -11.39
CA ASP A 61 -0.88 14.17 -11.28
C ASP A 61 -0.73 14.66 -9.83
N MET A 62 -0.30 13.79 -8.91
CA MET A 62 -0.19 14.04 -7.46
C MET A 62 -1.53 14.44 -6.81
N LYS A 63 -2.65 14.09 -7.45
CA LYS A 63 -3.99 14.32 -6.89
C LYS A 63 -4.39 13.14 -6.04
N VAL A 64 -4.78 13.43 -4.81
CA VAL A 64 -5.37 12.43 -3.93
C VAL A 64 -6.74 12.06 -4.45
N PHE A 65 -7.00 10.76 -4.53
CA PHE A 65 -8.29 10.22 -4.91
C PHE A 65 -8.77 9.20 -3.88
N SER A 66 -10.07 8.93 -3.92
CA SER A 66 -10.70 7.87 -3.17
C SER A 66 -11.45 6.96 -4.15
N GLN A 67 -11.35 5.64 -3.97
CA GLN A 67 -12.10 4.67 -4.77
C GLN A 67 -12.70 3.52 -3.95
N PRO A 68 -13.83 2.95 -4.41
CA PRO A 68 -14.42 1.75 -3.81
C PRO A 68 -13.51 0.55 -4.05
N MET A 69 -13.29 -0.23 -3.01
CA MET A 69 -12.43 -1.40 -3.03
C MET A 69 -13.08 -2.58 -2.31
N THR A 70 -12.86 -3.78 -2.81
CA THR A 70 -13.25 -5.03 -2.16
C THR A 70 -12.02 -5.91 -1.94
N PHE A 71 -12.09 -6.78 -0.95
CA PHE A 71 -11.09 -7.83 -0.78
C PHE A 71 -11.60 -9.07 -1.53
N ILE A 72 -10.99 -9.40 -2.68
CA ILE A 72 -11.33 -10.64 -3.37
C ILE A 72 -10.87 -11.84 -2.52
N SER A 73 -9.70 -11.70 -1.89
CA SER A 73 -9.11 -12.71 -1.02
C SER A 73 -8.22 -12.04 0.04
N SER A 74 -7.56 -12.83 0.87
CA SER A 74 -6.51 -12.32 1.77
C SER A 74 -5.27 -11.82 1.02
N LEU A 75 -5.10 -12.20 -0.26
CA LEU A 75 -3.92 -11.90 -1.08
C LEU A 75 -4.11 -10.68 -1.98
N GLU A 76 -5.35 -10.33 -2.31
CA GLU A 76 -5.64 -9.41 -3.39
C GLU A 76 -6.86 -8.54 -3.08
N VAL A 77 -6.76 -7.28 -3.49
CA VAL A 77 -7.86 -6.32 -3.47
C VAL A 77 -8.26 -5.93 -4.89
N ASN A 78 -9.53 -5.63 -5.08
CA ASN A 78 -10.09 -5.18 -6.36
C ASN A 78 -10.71 -3.80 -6.20
N TRP A 79 -10.66 -3.02 -7.27
CA TRP A 79 -11.23 -1.69 -7.28
C TRP A 79 -12.33 -1.61 -8.33
N ASN A 80 -13.44 -0.99 -7.93
CA ASN A 80 -14.58 -0.81 -8.81
C ASN A 80 -15.06 0.63 -8.72
N SER A 81 -14.55 1.49 -9.59
CA SER A 81 -14.93 2.91 -9.67
C SER A 81 -16.40 3.13 -10.03
N SER A 82 -17.11 2.10 -10.52
CA SER A 82 -18.53 2.16 -10.83
C SER A 82 -19.43 1.89 -9.61
N THR A 83 -18.87 1.43 -8.49
CA THR A 83 -19.64 1.16 -7.27
C THR A 83 -19.80 2.42 -6.41
N ALA A 84 -20.99 2.67 -5.90
CA ALA A 84 -21.20 3.74 -4.93
C ALA A 84 -20.65 3.34 -3.56
N ILE A 85 -19.91 4.24 -2.90
CA ILE A 85 -19.40 4.00 -1.54
C ILE A 85 -20.48 4.44 -0.55
N PRO A 86 -21.02 3.51 0.27
CA PRO A 86 -22.13 3.84 1.17
C PRO A 86 -21.74 4.82 2.29
N PHE A 87 -20.45 4.98 2.56
CA PHE A 87 -19.86 5.93 3.51
C PHE A 87 -18.51 6.41 2.94
N GLY A 88 -18.46 7.60 2.36
CA GLY A 88 -17.29 8.08 1.63
C GLY A 88 -16.80 9.44 2.12
N LEU A 89 -15.48 9.66 2.01
CA LEU A 89 -14.94 11.00 1.82
C LEU A 89 -15.67 11.57 0.59
N GLY A 90 -16.40 12.68 0.71
CA GLY A 90 -17.39 13.12 -0.29
C GLY A 90 -16.89 13.16 -1.74
N THR A 91 -17.82 13.35 -2.68
CA THR A 91 -17.61 13.25 -4.16
C THR A 91 -16.47 14.10 -4.74
N ASN A 92 -15.94 15.08 -3.99
CA ASN A 92 -14.79 15.89 -4.39
C ASN A 92 -13.46 15.11 -4.45
N TRP A 93 -13.43 13.86 -3.97
CA TRP A 93 -12.24 13.01 -3.95
C TRP A 93 -12.33 11.86 -4.97
N SER A 94 -13.47 11.69 -5.63
CA SER A 94 -13.67 10.66 -6.64
C SER A 94 -13.06 11.10 -7.97
N VAL A 95 -11.94 10.48 -8.35
CA VAL A 95 -11.31 10.68 -9.66
C VAL A 95 -11.47 9.39 -10.45
N ALA A 96 -11.99 9.49 -11.69
CA ALA A 96 -12.00 8.36 -12.60
C ALA A 96 -10.55 8.06 -13.00
N LEU A 97 -10.04 6.90 -12.58
CA LEU A 97 -8.72 6.43 -12.99
C LEU A 97 -8.66 6.24 -14.50
N ARG A 98 -7.60 6.74 -15.13
CA ARG A 98 -7.28 6.57 -16.56
C ARG A 98 -5.95 5.86 -16.73
N GLY A 99 -5.65 5.43 -17.96
CA GLY A 99 -4.35 4.87 -18.29
C GLY A 99 -3.20 5.80 -17.87
N GLY A 100 -2.18 5.26 -17.22
CA GLY A 100 -1.09 6.03 -16.63
C GLY A 100 -1.33 6.48 -15.18
N ASP A 101 -2.55 6.36 -14.63
CA ASP A 101 -2.83 6.67 -13.22
C ASP A 101 -2.34 5.60 -12.24
N SER A 102 -1.44 4.70 -12.67
CA SER A 102 -0.74 3.78 -11.77
C SER A 102 -0.30 4.58 -10.54
N SER A 103 -0.90 4.26 -9.41
CA SER A 103 -0.85 5.12 -8.25
C SER A 103 0.33 4.75 -7.39
N ALA A 104 0.84 5.74 -6.64
CA ALA A 104 1.58 5.47 -5.42
C ALA A 104 0.74 4.57 -4.47
N PRO A 105 1.33 3.96 -3.43
CA PRO A 105 0.63 2.97 -2.62
C PRO A 105 -0.72 3.46 -2.09
N GLU A 106 -1.75 2.63 -2.24
CA GLU A 106 -3.08 2.89 -1.72
C GLU A 106 -3.17 2.50 -0.24
N ARG A 107 -4.00 3.25 0.48
CA ARG A 107 -4.09 3.25 1.94
C ARG A 107 -5.53 3.16 2.40
N LEU A 108 -5.71 2.60 3.58
CA LEU A 108 -6.95 2.75 4.36
C LEU A 108 -6.79 3.88 5.36
N LEU A 109 -7.90 4.57 5.65
CA LEU A 109 -7.99 5.41 6.84
C LEU A 109 -8.58 4.58 7.99
N VAL A 110 -7.71 4.13 8.90
CA VAL A 110 -8.07 3.34 10.08
C VAL A 110 -8.07 4.29 11.28
N GLY A 111 -9.25 4.81 11.61
CA GLY A 111 -9.44 5.78 12.69
C GLY A 111 -8.95 7.13 12.19
N THR A 112 -7.81 7.59 12.71
CA THR A 112 -7.11 8.79 12.22
C THR A 112 -5.78 8.49 11.53
N GLN A 113 -5.42 7.20 11.39
CA GLN A 113 -4.14 6.78 10.80
C GLN A 113 -4.33 6.29 9.37
N LEU A 114 -3.51 6.79 8.45
CA LEU A 114 -3.34 6.16 7.13
C LEU A 114 -2.49 4.91 7.27
N VAL A 115 -2.99 3.80 6.75
CA VAL A 115 -2.35 2.48 6.82
C VAL A 115 -2.16 1.96 5.40
N LEU A 116 -0.93 1.55 5.09
CA LEU A 116 -0.52 1.04 3.80
C LEU A 116 -1.21 -0.30 3.51
N LEU A 117 -1.81 -0.45 2.32
CA LEU A 117 -2.57 -1.65 1.96
C LEU A 117 -2.09 -2.30 0.65
N THR A 118 -2.00 -1.53 -0.43
CA THR A 118 -1.77 -2.08 -1.78
C THR A 118 -1.14 -1.03 -2.69
N HIS A 119 -1.04 -1.31 -3.98
CA HIS A 119 -0.74 -0.37 -5.05
C HIS A 119 -1.56 -0.68 -6.29
N ASN A 120 -1.62 0.31 -7.17
CA ASN A 120 -2.35 0.22 -8.42
C ASN A 120 -1.37 0.01 -9.59
N PHE A 121 -1.19 -1.24 -10.00
CA PHE A 121 -0.26 -1.59 -11.09
C PHE A 121 -0.96 -1.63 -12.47
N VAL A 122 -2.21 -2.07 -12.53
CA VAL A 122 -3.08 -2.14 -13.72
C VAL A 122 -4.54 -1.94 -13.31
N SER A 123 -5.41 -1.37 -14.15
CA SER A 123 -6.82 -1.11 -13.77
C SER A 123 -7.55 -2.39 -13.33
N GLY A 124 -7.84 -2.52 -12.02
CA GLY A 124 -8.81 -3.48 -11.49
C GLY A 124 -8.36 -4.25 -10.25
N SER A 125 -7.06 -4.43 -9.97
CA SER A 125 -6.61 -5.14 -8.77
C SER A 125 -5.15 -4.94 -8.39
N GLY A 126 -4.82 -5.25 -7.13
CA GLY A 126 -3.47 -5.15 -6.58
C GLY A 126 -3.23 -6.08 -5.39
N TRP A 127 -1.96 -6.33 -5.09
CA TRP A 127 -1.54 -7.16 -3.96
C TRP A 127 -1.96 -6.55 -2.62
N ASN A 128 -2.52 -7.35 -1.73
CA ASN A 128 -2.59 -6.99 -0.32
C ASN A 128 -1.19 -7.10 0.28
N TYR A 129 -0.54 -5.98 0.62
CA TYR A 129 0.81 -6.02 1.16
C TYR A 129 0.92 -6.81 2.47
N ALA A 130 -0.16 -6.94 3.25
CA ALA A 130 -0.14 -7.79 4.44
C ALA A 130 0.26 -9.23 4.11
N SER A 131 -0.11 -9.76 2.93
CA SER A 131 0.24 -11.13 2.54
C SER A 131 1.69 -11.31 2.09
N VAL A 132 2.42 -10.21 1.85
CA VAL A 132 3.81 -10.22 1.37
C VAL A 132 4.76 -9.43 2.27
N VAL A 133 4.30 -9.00 3.45
CA VAL A 133 5.08 -8.16 4.38
C VAL A 133 6.39 -8.82 4.80
N ASP A 134 6.38 -10.14 5.05
CA ASP A 134 7.59 -10.88 5.43
C ASP A 134 8.62 -10.91 4.30
N VAL A 135 8.15 -11.03 3.05
CA VAL A 135 9.03 -10.98 1.87
C VAL A 135 9.61 -9.59 1.69
N ILE A 136 8.79 -8.53 1.83
CA ILE A 136 9.26 -7.15 1.76
C ILE A 136 10.34 -6.90 2.84
N ASN A 137 10.06 -7.26 4.09
CA ASN A 137 11.00 -7.12 5.22
C ASN A 137 12.28 -7.93 5.01
N GLN A 138 12.19 -9.16 4.49
CA GLN A 138 13.37 -9.96 4.18
C GLN A 138 14.25 -9.31 3.10
N LYS A 139 13.65 -8.72 2.06
CA LYS A 139 14.39 -8.02 0.99
C LYS A 139 14.99 -6.71 1.51
N MET A 140 14.28 -5.95 2.34
CA MET A 140 14.82 -4.76 3.02
C MET A 140 16.02 -5.12 3.91
N HIS A 141 15.90 -6.18 4.71
CA HIS A 141 16.98 -6.66 5.57
C HIS A 141 18.21 -7.09 4.79
N TYR A 142 18.01 -7.83 3.69
CA TYR A 142 19.10 -8.20 2.80
C TYR A 142 19.80 -6.96 2.22
N LEU A 143 19.04 -5.99 1.71
CA LEU A 143 19.60 -4.75 1.15
C LEU A 143 20.42 -4.00 2.20
N SER A 144 19.85 -3.79 3.38
CA SER A 144 20.50 -3.08 4.48
C SER A 144 21.84 -3.74 4.87
N THR A 145 21.84 -5.06 5.04
CA THR A 145 23.02 -5.83 5.44
C THR A 145 24.13 -5.84 4.38
N ASN A 146 23.77 -5.91 3.09
CA ASN A 146 24.75 -6.09 2.01
C ASN A 146 25.26 -4.79 1.38
N ASN A 147 24.70 -3.63 1.76
CA ASN A 147 25.07 -2.35 1.16
C ASN A 147 25.50 -1.29 2.18
N LEU A 148 25.84 -1.71 3.41
CA LEU A 148 26.34 -0.83 4.47
C LEU A 148 25.42 0.38 4.74
N ALA A 149 24.09 0.22 4.59
CA ALA A 149 23.10 1.30 4.63
C ALA A 149 22.88 1.91 6.04
N GLY A 150 23.87 1.83 6.94
CA GLY A 150 23.77 2.23 8.33
C GLY A 150 23.09 1.17 9.22
N THR A 151 22.85 1.52 10.49
CA THR A 151 22.32 0.62 11.52
C THR A 151 20.82 0.38 11.47
N ASN A 152 20.10 1.01 10.53
CA ASN A 152 18.65 1.06 10.56
C ASN A 152 18.08 0.08 9.54
N ASP A 153 17.91 -1.17 9.98
CA ASP A 153 17.12 -2.18 9.29
C ASP A 153 15.63 -1.83 9.39
N TYR A 154 15.18 -0.90 8.55
CA TYR A 154 13.78 -0.52 8.51
C TYR A 154 12.92 -1.72 8.11
N GLN A 155 11.85 -1.93 8.86
CA GLN A 155 10.86 -2.97 8.61
C GLN A 155 9.47 -2.34 8.57
N LEU A 156 8.64 -2.82 7.64
CA LEU A 156 7.22 -2.53 7.65
C LEU A 156 6.62 -3.11 8.93
N THR A 157 5.93 -2.27 9.69
CA THR A 157 5.30 -2.63 10.95
C THR A 157 3.78 -2.67 10.79
N PRO A 158 3.13 -3.78 11.19
CA PRO A 158 1.67 -3.86 11.17
C PRO A 158 1.04 -2.80 12.08
N PHE A 159 -0.02 -2.16 11.60
CA PHE A 159 -0.87 -1.32 12.43
C PHE A 159 -1.70 -2.18 13.38
N SER A 160 -1.72 -1.82 14.67
CA SER A 160 -2.48 -2.56 15.66
C SER A 160 -3.98 -2.24 15.60
N LEU A 161 -4.80 -3.29 15.50
CA LEU A 161 -6.26 -3.22 15.55
C LEU A 161 -6.84 -3.68 16.90
N THR A 162 -6.05 -3.73 17.97
CA THR A 162 -6.49 -4.26 19.28
C THR A 162 -7.75 -3.59 19.84
N ASN A 163 -8.03 -2.33 19.48
CA ASN A 163 -9.20 -1.57 19.93
C ASN A 163 -10.28 -1.41 18.84
N TRP A 164 -10.15 -2.10 17.71
CA TRP A 164 -11.13 -2.03 16.63
C TRP A 164 -12.28 -3.00 16.86
N PRO A 165 -13.54 -2.60 16.59
CA PRO A 165 -14.67 -3.52 16.64
C PRO A 165 -14.48 -4.67 15.66
N THR A 166 -14.74 -5.90 16.11
CA THR A 166 -14.83 -7.06 15.22
C THR A 166 -16.22 -7.10 14.60
N ILE A 167 -16.27 -7.11 13.27
CA ILE A 167 -17.51 -7.23 12.51
C ILE A 167 -17.61 -8.70 12.10
N HIS A 168 -18.47 -9.46 12.79
CA HIS A 168 -18.83 -10.82 12.42
C HIS A 168 -20.06 -10.82 11.53
#